data_AF-A0A6G6VZ23-F1
#
_entry.id   AF-A0A6G6VZ23-F1
#
_cell.length_a   1.000
_cell.length_b   1.000
_cell.length_c   1.000
_cell.angle_alpha   90.00
_cell.angle_beta   90.00
_cell.angle_gamma   90.00
#
_symmetry.space_group_name_H-M   'P 1'
#
loop_
_entity.id
_entity.type
_entity.pdbx_description
1 polymer ?
#
loop_
_entity_poly.entity_id
_entity_poly.type
_entity_poly.pdbx_seq_one_letter_code
_entity_poly.pdbx_strand_id
1 'polypeptide(L)'
;MRRGRAAITALLIVSALAATTGVLMALVVESQASFGYYAYQPLADAVFTPGLGLWPATVWWLLVAGVGLLGVGFSTGWLIAVRRRGA
;
A
#
# COMPACT_ATOMS: atom_id res chain seq x y z
N MET A 1 -21.16 -23.98 -2.53
CA MET A 1 -20.76 -23.07 -1.43
C MET A 1 -19.29 -23.15 -1.01
N ARG A 2 -18.66 -24.34 -0.86
CA ARG A 2 -17.25 -24.46 -0.40
C ARG A 2 -16.21 -23.75 -1.28
N ARG A 3 -16.32 -23.85 -2.61
CA ARG A 3 -15.40 -23.17 -3.56
C ARG A 3 -15.43 -21.64 -3.47
N GLY A 4 -16.59 -21.04 -3.22
CA GLY A 4 -16.73 -19.60 -3.06
C GLY A 4 -16.08 -19.05 -1.79
N ARG A 5 -16.11 -19.82 -0.69
CA ARG A 5 -15.41 -19.45 0.55
C ARG A 5 -13.89 -19.49 0.37
N ALA A 6 -13.37 -20.53 -0.27
CA ALA A 6 -11.94 -20.65 -0.55
C ALA A 6 -11.40 -19.51 -1.40
N ALA A 7 -12.13 -19.12 -2.46
CA ALA A 7 -11.76 -17.99 -3.31
C ALA A 7 -11.70 -16.67 -2.54
N ILE A 8 -12.65 -16.43 -1.64
CA ILE A 8 -12.69 -15.19 -0.85
C ILE A 8 -11.62 -15.17 0.26
N THR A 9 -11.32 -16.33 0.85
CA THR A 9 -10.18 -16.44 1.77
C THR A 9 -8.86 -16.21 1.05
N ALA A 10 -8.69 -16.75 -0.16
CA ALA A 10 -7.51 -16.48 -0.98
C ALA A 10 -7.41 -14.98 -1.34
N LEU A 11 -8.52 -14.36 -1.74
CA LEU A 11 -8.59 -12.92 -2.01
C LEU A 11 -8.20 -12.09 -0.78
N LEU A 12 -8.69 -12.46 0.40
CA LEU A 12 -8.32 -11.80 1.67
C LEU A 12 -6.82 -11.86 1.92
N ILE A 13 -6.20 -13.04 1.76
CA ILE A 13 -4.76 -13.23 1.99
C ILE A 13 -3.94 -12.39 1.00
N VAL A 14 -4.27 -12.46 -0.29
CA VAL A 14 -3.56 -11.70 -1.33
C VAL A 14 -3.72 -10.20 -1.10
N SER A 15 -4.91 -9.74 -0.74
CA SER A 15 -5.19 -8.33 -0.48
C SER A 15 -4.46 -7.83 0.77
N ALA A 16 -4.38 -8.64 1.82
CA ALA A 16 -3.63 -8.32 3.03
C ALA A 16 -2.13 -8.21 2.73
N LEU A 17 -1.58 -9.17 1.99
CA LEU A 17 -0.17 -9.11 1.54
C LEU A 17 0.09 -7.86 0.71
N ALA A 18 -0.76 -7.56 -0.27
CA ALA A 18 -0.63 -6.36 -1.10
C ALA A 18 -0.67 -5.07 -0.25
N ALA A 19 -1.58 -5.00 0.72
CA ALA A 19 -1.67 -3.86 1.64
C ALA A 19 -0.38 -3.67 2.44
N THR A 20 0.11 -4.75 3.08
CA THR A 20 1.32 -4.71 3.90
C THR A 20 2.56 -4.39 3.07
N THR A 21 2.72 -5.03 1.89
CA THR A 21 3.85 -4.77 0.99
C THR A 21 3.82 -3.34 0.47
N GLY A 22 2.66 -2.81 0.06
CA GLY A 22 2.53 -1.43 -0.40
C GLY A 22 2.95 -0.42 0.66
N VAL A 23 2.52 -0.61 1.91
CA VAL A 23 2.93 0.27 3.02
C VAL A 23 4.44 0.17 3.27
N LEU A 24 4.98 -1.04 3.38
CA LEU A 24 6.41 -1.23 3.65
C LEU A 24 7.29 -0.62 2.55
N MET A 25 6.93 -0.81 1.29
CA MET A 25 7.69 -0.28 0.17
C MET A 25 7.58 1.25 0.07
N ALA A 26 6.43 1.84 0.38
CA ALA A 26 6.29 3.29 0.45
C ALA A 26 7.25 3.90 1.49
N LEU A 27 7.37 3.26 2.67
CA LEU A 27 8.30 3.68 3.73
C LEU A 27 9.78 3.51 3.32
N VAL A 28 10.11 2.42 2.63
CA VAL A 28 11.49 2.19 2.14
C VAL A 28 11.89 3.25 1.12
N VAL A 29 11.01 3.61 0.19
CA VAL A 29 11.28 4.63 -0.82
C VAL A 29 11.48 6.01 -0.19
N GLU A 30 10.70 6.35 0.84
CA GLU A 30 10.89 7.60 1.59
C GLU A 30 12.26 7.65 2.29
N SER A 31 12.74 6.52 2.81
CA SER A 31 14.04 6.43 3.49
C SER A 31 15.27 6.57 2.56
N GLN A 32 15.10 6.42 1.24
CA GLN A 32 16.19 6.58 0.25
C GLN A 32 16.51 8.05 -0.08
N ALA A 33 15.90 9.03 0.59
CA ALA A 33 16.34 10.42 0.56
C ALA A 33 17.65 10.60 1.37
N SER A 34 18.70 9.86 1.01
CA SER A 34 20.05 10.16 1.45
C SER A 34 20.66 11.09 0.42
N PHE A 35 20.89 12.34 0.81
CA PHE A 35 21.85 13.21 0.14
C PHE A 35 23.13 12.39 -0.02
N GLY A 36 23.44 11.96 -1.25
CA GLY A 36 24.64 11.19 -1.51
C GLY A 36 25.85 11.96 -1.02
N TYR A 37 26.85 11.24 -0.51
CA TYR A 37 28.12 11.71 0.06
C TYR A 37 28.91 12.76 -0.78
N TYR A 38 28.43 13.12 -1.97
CA TYR A 38 29.04 14.08 -2.92
C TYR A 38 28.09 15.14 -3.53
N ALA A 39 26.97 15.50 -2.90
CA ALA A 39 26.09 16.56 -3.44
C ALA A 39 26.50 17.98 -2.98
N TYR A 40 27.00 18.78 -3.94
CA TYR A 40 27.34 20.20 -3.83
C TYR A 40 26.24 21.05 -3.19
N GLN A 41 26.62 21.80 -2.17
CA GLN A 41 25.72 22.43 -1.20
C GLN A 41 25.01 23.75 -1.61
N PRO A 42 25.36 24.52 -2.67
CA PRO A 42 24.68 25.80 -2.90
C PRO A 42 23.58 25.79 -3.98
N LEU A 43 23.39 24.71 -4.74
CA LEU A 43 22.26 24.60 -5.70
C LEU A 43 20.99 23.98 -5.07
N ALA A 44 21.09 23.58 -3.79
CA ALA A 44 20.06 22.88 -3.04
C ALA A 44 19.00 23.78 -2.37
N ASP A 45 19.21 25.10 -2.30
CA ASP A 45 18.25 26.00 -1.65
C ASP A 45 17.40 26.83 -2.63
N ALA A 46 17.81 26.98 -3.89
CA ALA A 46 17.12 27.87 -4.84
C ALA A 46 16.02 27.18 -5.68
N VAL A 47 16.01 25.85 -5.77
CA VAL A 47 15.07 25.08 -6.62
C VAL A 47 14.08 24.22 -5.81
N PHE A 48 14.34 24.03 -4.51
CA PHE A 48 13.49 23.21 -3.65
C PHE A 48 12.41 24.08 -3.00
N THR A 49 11.42 24.49 -3.79
CA THR A 49 10.10 24.76 -3.21
C THR A 49 9.67 23.48 -2.47
N PRO A 50 9.30 23.53 -1.17
CA PRO A 50 8.84 22.36 -0.43
C PRO A 50 7.41 22.05 -0.89
N GLY A 51 7.28 21.55 -2.12
CA GLY A 51 6.08 20.82 -2.50
C GLY A 51 6.00 19.59 -1.61
N LEU A 52 4.79 19.12 -1.34
CA LEU A 52 4.51 17.78 -0.82
C LEU A 52 4.95 16.73 -1.86
N GLY A 53 6.24 16.71 -2.19
CA GLY A 53 6.85 15.97 -3.28
C GLY A 53 6.87 14.48 -2.95
N LEU A 54 5.71 13.85 -2.95
CA LEU A 54 5.59 12.40 -2.95
C LEU A 54 6.29 11.91 -4.21
N TRP A 55 7.35 11.13 -4.03
CA TRP A 55 8.06 10.53 -5.14
C TRP A 55 7.08 9.64 -5.92
N PRO A 56 7.13 9.61 -7.26
CA PRO A 56 6.22 8.79 -8.06
C PRO A 56 6.18 7.31 -7.62
N ALA A 57 7.32 6.79 -7.15
CA ALA A 57 7.41 5.45 -6.57
C ALA A 57 6.62 5.30 -5.26
N THR A 58 6.67 6.28 -4.35
CA THR A 58 5.86 6.29 -3.12
C THR A 58 4.37 6.32 -3.45
N VAL A 59 3.95 7.13 -4.44
CA VAL A 59 2.56 7.18 -4.90
C VAL A 59 2.11 5.83 -5.42
N TRP A 60 2.93 5.15 -6.22
CA TRP A 60 2.63 3.82 -6.73
C TRP A 60 2.40 2.79 -5.61
N TRP A 61 3.29 2.77 -4.61
CA TRP A 61 3.18 1.85 -3.49
C TRP A 61 1.98 2.15 -2.57
N LEU A 62 1.59 3.42 -2.43
CA LEU A 62 0.37 3.82 -1.75
C LEU A 62 -0.89 3.36 -2.50
N LEU A 63 -0.89 3.39 -3.84
CA LEU A 63 -1.99 2.85 -4.63
C LEU A 63 -2.13 1.33 -4.45
N VAL A 64 -1.01 0.60 -4.45
CA VAL A 64 -0.99 -0.84 -4.15
C VAL A 64 -1.54 -1.11 -2.75
N ALA A 65 -1.13 -0.31 -1.76
CA ALA A 65 -1.65 -0.41 -0.40
C ALA A 65 -3.17 -0.16 -0.33
N GLY A 66 -3.65 0.88 -1.02
CA GLY A 66 -5.06 1.23 -1.09
C GLY A 66 -5.92 0.14 -1.70
N VAL A 67 -5.50 -0.45 -2.83
CA VAL A 67 -6.20 -1.58 -3.46
C VAL A 67 -6.23 -2.79 -2.53
N GLY A 68 -5.11 -3.08 -1.85
CA GLY A 68 -5.04 -4.15 -0.84
C GLY A 68 -6.04 -3.93 0.29
N LEU A 69 -6.13 -2.72 0.85
CA LEU A 69 -7.09 -2.39 1.93
C LEU A 69 -8.55 -2.55 1.49
N LEU A 70 -8.88 -2.12 0.26
CA LEU A 70 -10.22 -2.32 -0.30
C LEU A 70 -10.56 -3.81 -0.42
N GLY A 71 -9.62 -4.62 -0.91
CA GLY A 71 -9.78 -6.07 -1.00
C GLY A 71 -9.97 -6.74 0.37
N VAL A 72 -9.23 -6.29 1.39
CA VAL A 72 -9.38 -6.77 2.77
C VAL A 72 -10.76 -6.41 3.33
N GLY A 73 -11.18 -5.15 3.18
CA GLY A 73 -12.49 -4.68 3.66
C GLY A 73 -13.65 -5.46 3.01
N PHE A 74 -13.60 -5.62 1.69
CA PHE A 74 -14.60 -6.40 0.94
C PHE A 74 -14.64 -7.87 1.39
N SER A 75 -13.49 -8.53 1.44
CA SER A 75 -13.42 -9.96 1.77
C SER A 75 -13.87 -10.24 3.20
N THR A 76 -13.48 -9.37 4.14
CA THR A 76 -13.88 -9.47 5.55
C THR A 76 -15.38 -9.26 5.70
N GLY A 77 -15.94 -8.22 5.07
CA GLY A 77 -17.38 -7.95 5.09
C GLY A 77 -18.21 -9.09 4.50
N TRP A 78 -17.75 -9.67 3.40
CA TRP A 78 -18.41 -10.83 2.79
C TRP A 78 -18.39 -12.06 3.70
N LEU A 79 -17.24 -12.39 4.30
CA LEU A 79 -17.11 -13.54 5.21
C LEU A 79 -18.04 -13.40 6.43
N ILE A 80 -18.18 -12.19 6.98
CA ILE A 80 -19.12 -11.90 8.06
C ILE A 80 -20.56 -12.09 7.58
N ALA A 81 -20.92 -11.56 6.41
CA ALA A 81 -22.27 -11.68 5.86
C ALA A 81 -22.67 -13.15 5.61
N VAL A 82 -21.75 -13.97 5.10
CA VAL A 82 -21.97 -15.41 4.88
C VAL A 82 -22.15 -16.17 6.18
N ARG A 83 -21.47 -15.77 7.27
CA ARG A 83 -21.70 -16.37 8.60
C ARG A 83 -23.10 -16.04 9.13
N ARG A 84 -23.57 -14.80 8.94
CA ARG A 84 -24.89 -14.34 9.43
C ARG A 84 -26.08 -14.92 8.67
N ARG A 85 -25.92 -15.34 7.40
CA ARG A 85 -26.99 -15.99 6.62
C ARG A 85 -27.13 -17.49 6.88
N GLY A 86 -26.20 -18.09 7.62
CA GLY A 86 -26.22 -19.52 7.96
C GLY A 86 -26.62 -19.81 9.40
N ALA A 87 -26.96 -18.79 10.18
CA ALA A 87 -27.55 -18.86 11.52
C ALA A 87 -29.03 -18.48 11.42
#